data_AF-A0A662F7H8-F1
#
_entry.id   AF-A0A662F7H8-F1
#
_cell.length_a   1.000
_cell.length_b   1.000
_cell.length_c   1.000
_cell.angle_alpha   90.00
_cell.angle_beta   90.00
_cell.angle_gamma   90.00
#
_symmetry.space_group_name_H-M   'P 1'
#
loop_
_entity.id
_entity.type
_entity.pdbx_description
1 polymer ?
#
loop_
_entity_poly.entity_id
_entity_poly.type
_entity_poly.pdbx_seq_one_letter_code
_entity_poly.pdbx_strand_id
1 'polypeptide(L)'
;MVDRGRAVPRPGPVRLGTEVRERPRPVRDPHLLPPRGERRVRGLLEPGTQLLRWDHPIPRHALSLPIRPGEGSDRLDRRAVVSRIFISLLMVIAVAGTGLGETVTILYTNDIHTRVEQLPGLSAAIEDERAAASGPVLLFDSGDTWQDYRVPIYAVWGAERTVEWMNTVGYDAMALGNHDLYYGPDRLAHFVQTADFPVLCANLRPVAGVKPPFTPYTFVQAGGLHGLVIGLITDEDLPYLDYPWLTYLDPAEALAAVLDEEEADKADLVVVLGHLPVAAAKRIAQRVPGIDVFLTGHSHELTETPVHVGKTVILQTGAFGQRLGILTLTVDSSGEVTKAVNSFRTIEKTPVATDRGYIRLGIIGGLTLALLLLLF
;
A
#
# COMPACT_ATOMS: atom_id res chain seq x y z
N MET A 1 0.61 55.26 31.42
CA MET A 1 -0.67 55.90 31.79
C MET A 1 -1.40 56.17 30.48
N VAL A 2 -2.54 55.50 30.24
CA VAL A 2 -3.53 55.72 29.15
C VAL A 2 -2.99 55.40 27.73
N ASP A 3 -3.57 54.56 26.88
CA ASP A 3 -5.00 54.43 26.56
C ASP A 3 -5.40 53.01 26.12
N ARG A 4 -6.67 52.69 26.39
CA ARG A 4 -7.34 51.41 26.22
C ARG A 4 -8.06 51.35 24.86
N GLY A 5 -8.00 50.18 24.22
CA GLY A 5 -9.20 49.52 23.70
C GLY A 5 -9.75 49.97 22.35
N ARG A 6 -9.60 49.10 21.34
CA ARG A 6 -10.69 48.82 20.40
C ARG A 6 -10.67 47.35 20.02
N ALA A 7 -11.66 46.62 20.52
CA ALA A 7 -11.96 45.25 20.16
C ALA A 7 -12.59 45.21 18.75
N VAL A 8 -12.07 44.34 17.90
CA VAL A 8 -12.59 44.04 16.56
C VAL A 8 -13.62 42.90 16.70
N PRO A 9 -14.82 42.98 16.08
CA PRO A 9 -15.85 41.96 16.24
C PRO A 9 -15.50 40.68 15.48
N ARG A 10 -15.71 39.53 16.13
CA ARG A 10 -15.61 38.18 15.55
C ARG A 10 -16.79 37.93 14.60
N PRO A 11 -16.59 37.40 13.38
CA PRO A 11 -17.69 36.91 12.56
C PRO A 11 -18.21 35.57 13.12
N GLY A 12 -19.54 35.45 13.22
CA GLY A 12 -20.23 34.26 13.70
C GLY A 12 -20.18 33.08 12.70
N PRO A 13 -20.59 31.88 13.13
CA PRO A 13 -20.47 30.67 12.33
C PRO A 13 -21.48 30.66 11.16
N VAL A 14 -20.95 30.51 9.95
CA VAL A 14 -21.72 30.26 8.73
C VAL A 14 -22.22 28.82 8.76
N ARG A 15 -23.54 28.64 8.84
CA ARG A 15 -24.20 27.34 8.59
C ARG A 15 -24.23 27.10 7.08
N LEU A 16 -23.42 26.15 6.59
CA LEU A 16 -23.58 25.60 5.25
C LEU A 16 -24.64 24.49 5.31
N GLY A 17 -25.77 24.75 4.65
CA GLY A 17 -26.87 23.81 4.49
C GLY A 17 -26.47 22.66 3.57
N THR A 18 -26.83 21.46 3.99
CA THR A 18 -26.83 20.22 3.20
C THR A 18 -27.92 20.29 2.14
N GLU A 19 -27.56 20.46 0.87
CA GLU A 19 -28.42 20.11 -0.26
C GLU A 19 -27.94 18.80 -0.88
N VAL A 20 -28.57 17.70 -0.48
CA VAL A 20 -28.44 16.39 -1.11
C VAL A 20 -29.26 16.43 -2.40
N ARG A 21 -28.58 16.49 -3.54
CA ARG A 21 -29.20 16.38 -4.87
C ARG A 21 -29.30 14.90 -5.24
N GLU A 22 -30.49 14.32 -5.03
CA GLU A 22 -30.81 12.95 -5.44
C GLU A 22 -30.62 12.76 -6.96
N ARG A 23 -29.86 11.73 -7.36
CA ARG A 23 -29.80 11.25 -8.75
C ARG A 23 -30.92 10.21 -8.99
N PRO A 24 -31.62 10.25 -10.13
CA PRO A 24 -32.70 9.31 -10.41
C PRO A 24 -32.19 7.91 -10.75
N ARG A 25 -32.87 6.89 -10.20
CA ARG A 25 -32.66 5.45 -10.46
C ARG A 25 -33.04 5.10 -11.91
N PRO A 26 -32.34 4.17 -12.58
CA PRO A 26 -32.78 3.64 -13.86
C PRO A 26 -33.98 2.68 -13.69
N VAL A 27 -35.01 2.93 -14.49
CA VAL A 27 -36.23 2.12 -14.64
C VAL A 27 -35.88 0.79 -15.31
N ARG A 28 -36.25 -0.33 -14.67
CA ARG A 28 -36.23 -1.67 -15.29
C ARG A 28 -37.58 -1.91 -15.99
N ASP A 29 -37.54 -2.08 -17.30
CA ASP A 29 -38.69 -2.52 -18.11
C ASP A 29 -38.85 -4.06 -17.99
N PRO A 30 -40.04 -4.60 -17.67
CA PRO A 30 -40.20 -6.01 -17.35
C PRO A 30 -40.98 -6.80 -18.41
N HIS A 31 -40.47 -7.01 -19.62
CA HIS A 31 -41.08 -7.98 -20.55
C HIS A 31 -40.08 -8.60 -21.51
N LEU A 32 -39.91 -9.94 -21.41
CA LEU A 32 -39.83 -10.93 -22.52
C LEU A 32 -39.00 -12.16 -22.11
N LEU A 33 -39.69 -13.19 -21.63
CA LEU A 33 -39.27 -14.59 -21.74
C LEU A 33 -39.90 -15.18 -23.01
N PRO A 34 -39.16 -15.98 -23.79
CA PRO A 34 -39.76 -17.23 -24.28
C PRO A 34 -38.71 -18.39 -24.30
N PRO A 35 -39.02 -19.61 -24.77
CA PRO A 35 -39.39 -20.73 -23.91
C PRO A 35 -38.37 -21.87 -23.92
N ARG A 36 -38.54 -22.78 -22.95
CA ARG A 36 -37.87 -24.09 -22.87
C ARG A 36 -38.10 -24.90 -24.15
N GLY A 37 -37.00 -25.28 -24.80
CA GLY A 37 -36.97 -26.25 -25.89
C GLY A 37 -35.93 -27.33 -25.59
N GLU A 38 -36.40 -28.57 -25.44
CA GLU A 38 -35.59 -29.77 -25.38
C GLU A 38 -34.69 -29.87 -26.61
N ARG A 39 -33.38 -30.05 -26.41
CA ARG A 39 -32.47 -30.53 -27.46
C ARG A 39 -31.72 -31.76 -26.98
N ARG A 40 -32.11 -32.90 -27.58
CA ARG A 40 -31.34 -34.13 -27.66
C ARG A 40 -29.92 -33.83 -28.13
N VAL A 41 -28.93 -34.17 -27.32
CA VAL A 41 -27.54 -34.24 -27.76
C VAL A 41 -27.35 -35.56 -28.51
N ARG A 42 -27.23 -35.48 -29.84
CA ARG A 42 -26.72 -36.56 -30.68
C ARG A 42 -25.21 -36.61 -30.49
N GLY A 43 -24.70 -37.78 -30.13
CA GLY A 43 -23.28 -38.04 -29.99
C GLY A 43 -22.56 -38.02 -31.34
N LEU A 44 -21.30 -37.56 -31.29
CA LEU A 44 -20.22 -37.86 -32.21
C LEU A 44 -18.95 -37.83 -31.35
N LEU A 45 -18.55 -39.01 -30.88
CA LEU A 45 -17.24 -39.26 -30.25
C LEU A 45 -16.32 -39.82 -31.33
N GLU A 46 -15.12 -39.27 -31.42
CA GLU A 46 -14.05 -39.77 -32.27
C GLU A 46 -13.55 -41.16 -31.79
N PRO A 47 -13.03 -42.00 -32.70
CA PRO A 47 -12.63 -43.36 -32.38
C PRO A 47 -11.19 -43.41 -31.88
N GLY A 48 -11.00 -43.92 -30.66
CA GLY A 48 -9.71 -44.49 -30.28
C GLY A 48 -9.28 -44.24 -28.84
N THR A 49 -9.83 -44.99 -27.88
CA THR A 49 -9.01 -45.58 -26.80
C THR A 49 -9.76 -46.75 -26.15
N GLN A 50 -9.01 -47.81 -25.87
CA GLN A 50 -9.46 -49.14 -25.47
C GLN A 50 -10.16 -49.15 -24.10
N LEU A 51 -11.36 -49.76 -24.02
CA LEU A 51 -11.94 -50.21 -22.76
C LEU A 51 -11.45 -51.63 -22.48
N LEU A 52 -10.67 -51.80 -21.41
CA LEU A 52 -10.34 -53.11 -20.84
C LEU A 52 -11.63 -53.87 -20.50
N ARG A 53 -11.88 -54.97 -21.22
CA ARG A 53 -12.90 -55.95 -20.86
C ARG A 53 -12.44 -56.72 -19.64
N TRP A 54 -13.25 -56.68 -18.58
CA TRP A 54 -13.10 -57.53 -17.40
C TRP A 54 -13.93 -58.79 -17.60
N ASP A 55 -13.35 -59.81 -18.23
CA ASP A 55 -13.97 -61.12 -18.41
C ASP A 55 -13.52 -62.07 -17.28
N HIS A 56 -14.13 -61.95 -16.11
CA HIS A 56 -14.09 -63.00 -15.08
C HIS A 56 -15.47 -63.20 -14.44
N PRO A 57 -16.04 -64.41 -14.46
CA PRO A 57 -17.29 -64.70 -13.75
C PRO A 57 -17.02 -64.74 -12.24
N ILE A 58 -17.75 -63.90 -11.49
CA ILE A 58 -17.74 -63.92 -10.02
C ILE A 58 -18.41 -65.22 -9.56
N PRO A 59 -17.76 -66.09 -8.76
CA PRO A 59 -18.36 -67.32 -8.26
C PRO A 59 -19.53 -67.01 -7.31
N ARG A 60 -20.70 -67.60 -7.59
CA ARG A 60 -21.93 -67.44 -6.79
C ARG A 60 -21.92 -68.25 -5.48
N HIS A 61 -20.83 -68.30 -4.70
CA HIS A 61 -20.87 -69.00 -3.39
C HIS A 61 -19.90 -68.39 -2.38
N ALA A 62 -20.25 -67.26 -1.77
CA ALA A 62 -19.77 -66.86 -0.45
C ALA A 62 -20.62 -65.71 0.08
N LEU A 63 -21.06 -65.84 1.35
CA LEU A 63 -21.93 -64.93 2.14
C LEU A 63 -23.42 -65.30 2.20
N SER A 64 -23.70 -66.53 2.64
CA SER A 64 -24.89 -66.82 3.43
C SER A 64 -24.69 -66.29 4.85
N LEU A 65 -25.27 -65.13 5.18
CA LEU A 65 -25.46 -64.71 6.58
C LEU A 65 -26.75 -65.35 7.11
N PRO A 66 -26.77 -65.90 8.33
CA PRO A 66 -27.99 -66.44 8.91
C PRO A 66 -28.90 -65.28 9.33
N ILE A 67 -30.03 -65.13 8.65
CA ILE A 67 -31.13 -64.27 9.10
C ILE A 67 -31.81 -64.99 10.28
N ARG A 68 -31.59 -64.49 11.50
CA ARG A 68 -32.49 -64.76 12.63
C ARG A 68 -33.73 -63.86 12.48
N PRO A 69 -34.95 -64.38 12.53
CA PRO A 69 -36.13 -63.54 12.66
C PRO A 69 -36.33 -63.19 14.14
N GLY A 70 -36.24 -61.91 14.47
CA GLY A 70 -36.46 -61.42 15.83
C GLY A 70 -36.52 -59.90 15.88
N GLU A 71 -37.75 -59.40 15.93
CA GLU A 71 -38.20 -58.18 16.63
C GLU A 71 -37.66 -56.80 16.24
N GLY A 72 -38.60 -55.86 16.07
CA GLY A 72 -38.34 -54.42 16.18
C GLY A 72 -38.31 -53.68 14.85
N SER A 73 -39.44 -53.09 14.47
CA SER A 73 -39.50 -52.07 13.44
C SER A 73 -38.80 -50.79 13.91
N ASP A 74 -37.48 -50.70 13.77
CA ASP A 74 -36.77 -49.44 13.93
C ASP A 74 -37.03 -48.58 12.69
N ARG A 75 -38.13 -47.82 12.76
CA ARG A 75 -38.27 -46.58 11.99
C ARG A 75 -37.10 -45.70 12.40
N LEU A 76 -36.02 -45.72 11.61
CA LEU A 76 -34.99 -44.69 11.62
C LEU A 76 -35.69 -43.34 11.68
N ASP A 77 -35.60 -42.67 12.82
CA ASP A 77 -36.29 -41.41 13.04
C ASP A 77 -35.73 -40.41 12.05
N ARG A 78 -36.49 -40.16 10.98
CA ARG A 78 -36.11 -39.25 9.89
C ARG A 78 -35.75 -37.88 10.44
N ARG A 79 -36.31 -37.48 11.60
CA ARG A 79 -35.95 -36.23 12.28
C ARG A 79 -34.54 -36.27 12.87
N ALA A 80 -34.13 -37.40 13.45
CA ALA A 80 -32.78 -37.57 13.99
C ALA A 80 -31.71 -37.63 12.89
N VAL A 81 -32.01 -38.25 11.75
CA VAL A 81 -31.09 -38.30 10.60
C VAL A 81 -30.95 -36.93 9.95
N VAL A 82 -32.06 -36.22 9.73
CA VAL A 82 -32.05 -34.85 9.18
C VAL A 82 -31.35 -33.89 10.15
N SER A 83 -31.57 -34.02 11.45
CA SER A 83 -30.91 -33.20 12.47
C SER A 83 -29.39 -33.43 12.51
N ARG A 84 -28.92 -34.67 12.39
CA ARG A 84 -27.49 -34.99 12.31
C ARG A 84 -26.84 -34.45 11.03
N ILE A 85 -27.50 -34.57 9.89
CA ILE A 85 -27.01 -33.98 8.62
C ILE A 85 -26.96 -32.45 8.73
N PHE A 86 -27.98 -31.83 9.34
CA PHE A 86 -28.04 -30.38 9.53
C PHE A 86 -26.95 -29.88 10.48
N ILE A 87 -26.68 -30.59 11.57
CA ILE A 87 -25.60 -30.26 12.52
C ILE A 87 -24.23 -30.45 11.87
N SER A 88 -24.02 -31.53 11.12
CA SER A 88 -22.77 -31.74 10.38
C SER A 88 -22.56 -30.68 9.30
N LEU A 89 -23.63 -30.26 8.60
CA LEU A 89 -23.57 -29.18 7.63
C LEU A 89 -23.30 -27.82 8.30
N LEU A 90 -23.87 -27.57 9.48
CA LEU A 90 -23.58 -26.38 10.29
C LEU A 90 -22.14 -26.37 10.77
N MET A 91 -21.57 -27.52 11.15
CA MET A 91 -20.16 -27.65 11.53
C MET A 91 -19.23 -27.40 10.33
N VAL A 92 -19.58 -27.89 9.14
CA VAL A 92 -18.80 -27.63 7.91
C VAL A 92 -18.86 -26.14 7.53
N ILE A 93 -20.00 -25.48 7.71
CA ILE A 93 -20.15 -24.03 7.49
C ILE A 93 -19.39 -23.23 8.57
N ALA A 94 -19.40 -23.68 9.83
CA ALA A 94 -18.67 -23.04 10.92
C ALA A 94 -17.15 -23.20 10.78
N VAL A 95 -16.66 -24.33 10.27
CA VAL A 95 -15.22 -24.56 10.00
C VAL A 95 -14.78 -23.85 8.71
N ALA A 96 -15.65 -23.70 7.72
CA ALA A 96 -15.37 -22.89 6.53
C ALA A 96 -15.40 -21.37 6.80
N GLY A 97 -16.01 -20.94 7.91
CA GLY A 97 -16.16 -19.54 8.29
C GLY A 97 -15.02 -18.96 9.13
N THR A 98 -14.00 -19.73 9.50
CA THR A 98 -12.95 -19.32 10.46
C THR A 98 -11.54 -19.29 9.88
N GLY A 99 -11.33 -18.93 8.61
CA GLY A 99 -9.97 -18.96 8.06
C GLY A 99 -9.73 -18.34 6.69
N LEU A 100 -10.48 -17.30 6.31
CA LEU A 100 -10.11 -16.48 5.15
C LEU A 100 -9.54 -15.17 5.69
N GLY A 101 -8.22 -15.10 5.83
CA GLY A 101 -7.54 -13.86 6.15
C GLY A 101 -7.82 -12.78 5.11
N GLU A 102 -7.86 -11.52 5.53
CA GLU A 102 -7.97 -10.37 4.66
C GLU A 102 -6.66 -10.20 3.87
N THR A 103 -6.77 -9.95 2.56
CA THR A 103 -5.60 -9.71 1.72
C THR A 103 -5.43 -8.22 1.51
N VAL A 104 -4.26 -7.68 1.82
CA VAL A 104 -3.92 -6.27 1.59
C VAL A 104 -2.69 -6.19 0.70
N THR A 105 -2.75 -5.31 -0.29
CA THR A 105 -1.59 -5.02 -1.15
C THR A 105 -0.98 -3.69 -0.74
N ILE A 106 0.33 -3.67 -0.53
CA ILE A 106 1.13 -2.47 -0.32
C ILE A 106 2.00 -2.28 -1.55
N LEU A 107 1.72 -1.23 -2.29
CA LEU A 107 2.58 -0.70 -3.34
C LEU A 107 3.60 0.25 -2.69
N TYR A 108 4.84 0.19 -3.13
CA TYR A 108 5.86 1.04 -2.52
C TYR A 108 6.96 1.47 -3.49
N THR A 109 7.52 2.64 -3.20
CA THR A 109 8.65 3.26 -3.89
C THR A 109 9.63 3.86 -2.88
N ASN A 110 10.83 4.18 -3.34
CA ASN A 110 11.83 4.94 -2.59
C ASN A 110 12.79 5.63 -3.59
N ASP A 111 13.43 6.71 -3.17
CA ASP A 111 14.52 7.36 -3.90
C ASP A 111 14.16 7.73 -5.35
N ILE A 112 12.93 8.20 -5.58
CA ILE A 112 12.47 8.60 -6.93
C ILE A 112 13.34 9.73 -7.48
N HIS A 113 13.89 10.60 -6.62
CA HIS A 113 14.83 11.67 -6.99
C HIS A 113 14.31 12.52 -8.15
N THR A 114 13.00 12.77 -8.15
CA THR A 114 12.33 13.62 -9.14
C THR A 114 12.64 13.22 -10.58
N ARG A 115 12.74 11.91 -10.83
CA ARG A 115 12.82 11.34 -12.19
C ARG A 115 11.46 11.44 -12.87
N VAL A 116 11.08 12.68 -13.22
CA VAL A 116 9.79 13.04 -13.81
C VAL A 116 9.47 12.23 -15.07
N GLU A 117 10.50 11.77 -15.77
CA GLU A 117 10.37 10.90 -16.94
C GLU A 117 9.84 9.49 -16.64
N GLN A 118 9.97 9.02 -15.39
CA GLN A 118 9.51 7.69 -14.96
C GLN A 118 8.08 7.71 -14.42
N LEU A 119 7.59 8.89 -14.03
CA LEU A 119 6.29 9.06 -13.38
C LEU A 119 5.12 8.51 -14.22
N PRO A 120 5.05 8.69 -15.56
CA PRO A 120 3.98 8.10 -16.35
C PRO A 120 3.97 6.57 -16.33
N GLY A 121 5.16 5.95 -16.35
CA GLY A 121 5.29 4.49 -16.27
C GLY A 121 4.91 3.96 -14.89
N LEU A 122 5.31 4.68 -13.83
CA LEU A 122 4.86 4.39 -12.46
C LEU A 122 3.34 4.53 -12.31
N SER A 123 2.73 5.58 -12.85
CA SER A 123 1.26 5.75 -12.84
C SER A 123 0.56 4.55 -13.46
N ALA A 124 0.97 4.13 -14.67
CA ALA A 124 0.38 2.97 -15.33
C ALA A 124 0.56 1.68 -14.53
N ALA A 125 1.74 1.48 -13.94
CA ALA A 125 2.00 0.33 -13.08
C ALA A 125 1.10 0.34 -11.83
N ILE A 126 0.99 1.48 -11.13
CA ILE A 126 0.14 1.63 -9.95
C ILE A 126 -1.34 1.35 -10.29
N GLU A 127 -1.83 1.90 -11.40
CA GLU A 127 -3.21 1.69 -11.85
C GLU A 127 -3.51 0.22 -12.16
N ASP A 128 -2.61 -0.45 -12.87
CA ASP A 128 -2.74 -1.87 -13.20
C ASP A 128 -2.72 -2.75 -11.94
N GLU A 129 -1.80 -2.51 -11.00
CA GLU A 129 -1.71 -3.30 -9.77
C GLU A 129 -2.94 -3.06 -8.87
N ARG A 130 -3.47 -1.83 -8.84
CA ARG A 130 -4.74 -1.53 -8.17
C ARG A 130 -5.92 -2.26 -8.82
N ALA A 131 -5.96 -2.34 -10.15
CA ALA A 131 -7.00 -3.05 -10.87
C ALA A 131 -6.91 -4.58 -10.70
N ALA A 132 -5.70 -5.12 -10.52
CA ALA A 132 -5.45 -6.54 -10.32
C ALA A 132 -5.61 -7.01 -8.87
N ALA A 133 -5.54 -6.10 -7.89
CA ALA A 133 -5.62 -6.44 -6.48
C ALA A 133 -6.98 -7.04 -6.11
N SER A 134 -6.95 -8.05 -5.23
CA SER A 134 -8.15 -8.74 -4.73
C SER A 134 -8.71 -8.12 -3.44
N GLY A 135 -8.04 -7.10 -2.90
CA GLY A 135 -8.38 -6.42 -1.65
C GLY A 135 -7.92 -4.96 -1.66
N PRO A 136 -7.95 -4.26 -0.51
CA PRO A 136 -7.50 -2.88 -0.41
C PRO A 136 -6.03 -2.74 -0.79
N VAL A 137 -5.70 -1.58 -1.37
CA VAL A 137 -4.36 -1.25 -1.83
C VAL A 137 -3.89 0.04 -1.17
N LEU A 138 -2.75 -0.03 -0.50
CA LEU A 138 -2.01 1.11 0.05
C LEU A 138 -0.82 1.43 -0.86
N LEU A 139 -0.41 2.70 -0.89
CA LEU A 139 0.73 3.18 -1.66
C LEU A 139 1.63 4.07 -0.78
N PHE A 140 2.89 3.67 -0.59
CA PHE A 140 3.84 4.37 0.27
C PHE A 140 5.13 4.75 -0.44
N ASP A 141 5.77 5.83 0.00
CA ASP A 141 7.13 6.19 -0.41
C ASP A 141 8.08 6.28 0.80
N SER A 142 9.31 5.77 0.65
CA SER A 142 10.31 5.77 1.73
C SER A 142 11.31 6.94 1.69
N GLY A 143 11.02 8.03 0.98
CA GLY A 143 11.80 9.27 1.00
C GLY A 143 12.78 9.45 -0.16
N ASP A 144 13.40 10.62 -0.22
CA ASP A 144 14.23 11.12 -1.34
C ASP A 144 13.46 11.15 -2.66
N THR A 145 12.22 11.60 -2.56
CA THR A 145 11.29 11.66 -3.69
C THR A 145 11.43 12.97 -4.45
N TRP A 146 11.58 14.09 -3.73
CA TRP A 146 11.39 15.43 -4.29
C TRP A 146 12.67 16.07 -4.80
N GLN A 147 13.84 15.56 -4.42
CA GLN A 147 15.10 16.24 -4.68
C GLN A 147 16.17 15.34 -5.29
N ASP A 148 16.89 15.86 -6.28
CA ASP A 148 18.20 15.37 -6.68
C ASP A 148 19.14 16.52 -7.01
N TYR A 149 20.08 16.80 -6.12
CA TYR A 149 21.03 17.89 -6.25
C TYR A 149 21.97 17.71 -7.45
N ARG A 150 22.13 16.48 -7.96
CA ARG A 150 22.99 16.15 -9.11
C ARG A 150 22.36 16.58 -10.43
N VAL A 151 21.06 16.86 -10.44
CA VAL A 151 20.31 17.28 -11.62
C VAL A 151 19.63 18.63 -11.34
N PRO A 152 20.28 19.77 -11.63
CA PRO A 152 19.81 21.10 -11.21
C PRO A 152 18.38 21.44 -11.63
N ILE A 153 17.93 20.93 -12.79
CA ILE A 153 16.56 21.12 -13.27
C ILE A 153 15.53 20.49 -12.32
N TYR A 154 15.83 19.33 -11.76
CA TYR A 154 14.97 18.62 -10.82
C TYR A 154 14.99 19.29 -9.46
N ALA A 155 16.16 19.71 -9.00
CA ALA A 155 16.30 20.48 -7.77
C ALA A 155 15.48 21.78 -7.80
N VAL A 156 15.32 22.46 -8.94
CA VAL A 156 14.60 23.75 -9.00
C VAL A 156 13.11 23.62 -9.31
N TRP A 157 12.69 22.71 -10.18
CA TRP A 157 11.31 22.67 -10.70
C TRP A 157 10.62 21.31 -10.65
N GLY A 158 11.36 20.26 -10.30
CA GLY A 158 10.81 18.93 -10.42
C GLY A 158 9.99 18.52 -9.19
N ALA A 159 10.33 19.02 -7.99
CA ALA A 159 9.59 18.72 -6.76
C ALA A 159 8.10 19.06 -6.86
N GLU A 160 7.73 20.25 -7.38
CA GLU A 160 6.31 20.62 -7.53
C GLU A 160 5.55 19.63 -8.43
N ARG A 161 6.17 19.21 -9.53
CA ARG A 161 5.56 18.23 -10.45
C ARG A 161 5.47 16.85 -9.82
N THR A 162 6.46 16.46 -9.03
CA THR A 162 6.46 15.19 -8.30
C THR A 162 5.36 15.20 -7.24
N VAL A 163 5.21 16.26 -6.45
CA VAL A 163 4.11 16.38 -5.46
C VAL A 163 2.74 16.33 -6.14
N GLU A 164 2.53 17.10 -7.21
CA GLU A 164 1.27 17.08 -7.98
C GLU A 164 0.96 15.67 -8.52
N TRP A 165 1.99 14.97 -9.03
CA TRP A 165 1.86 13.60 -9.47
C TRP A 165 1.51 12.65 -8.32
N MET A 166 2.20 12.74 -7.18
CA MET A 166 1.93 11.90 -5.99
C MET A 166 0.50 12.08 -5.48
N ASN A 167 0.01 13.32 -5.45
CA ASN A 167 -1.39 13.61 -5.13
C ASN A 167 -2.35 12.95 -6.13
N THR A 168 -2.03 13.04 -7.43
CA THR A 168 -2.86 12.47 -8.50
C THR A 168 -2.95 10.95 -8.43
N VAL A 169 -1.82 10.27 -8.20
CA VAL A 169 -1.81 8.81 -8.04
C VAL A 169 -2.26 8.37 -6.65
N GLY A 170 -2.38 9.28 -5.69
CA GLY A 170 -2.89 9.02 -4.34
C GLY A 170 -1.96 8.13 -3.52
N TYR A 171 -0.82 8.69 -3.09
CA TYR A 171 -0.01 8.10 -2.01
C TYR A 171 -0.76 8.19 -0.68
N ASP A 172 -0.60 7.20 0.19
CA ASP A 172 -1.20 7.16 1.52
C ASP A 172 -0.27 7.75 2.60
N ALA A 173 1.05 7.65 2.40
CA ALA A 173 2.06 8.30 3.24
C ALA A 173 3.44 8.29 2.56
N MET A 174 4.32 9.17 3.02
CA MET A 174 5.72 9.25 2.59
C MET A 174 6.62 9.48 3.81
N ALA A 175 7.77 8.79 3.90
CA ALA A 175 8.83 9.19 4.84
C ALA A 175 9.63 10.37 4.30
N LEU A 176 10.18 11.21 5.18
CA LEU A 176 11.21 12.16 4.78
C LEU A 176 12.52 11.44 4.46
N GLY A 177 13.10 11.78 3.31
CA GLY A 177 14.51 11.52 3.03
C GLY A 177 15.41 12.70 3.33
N ASN A 178 16.72 12.46 3.35
CA ASN A 178 17.73 13.48 3.64
C ASN A 178 17.76 14.55 2.53
N HIS A 179 17.58 14.18 1.27
CA HIS A 179 17.56 15.13 0.17
C HIS A 179 16.30 16.00 0.16
N ASP A 180 15.17 15.50 0.67
CA ASP A 180 13.94 16.29 0.79
C ASP A 180 14.15 17.52 1.71
N LEU A 181 15.06 17.41 2.68
CA LEU A 181 15.43 18.50 3.58
C LEU A 181 16.28 19.60 2.92
N TYR A 182 16.96 19.33 1.80
CA TYR A 182 17.87 20.29 1.13
C TYR A 182 17.14 21.52 0.57
N TYR A 183 15.81 21.48 0.53
CA TYR A 183 14.98 22.62 0.18
C TYR A 183 14.94 23.73 1.24
N GLY A 184 15.43 23.44 2.44
CA GLY A 184 15.29 24.31 3.59
C GLY A 184 13.85 24.34 4.13
N PRO A 185 13.65 24.91 5.34
CA PRO A 185 12.42 24.74 6.11
C PRO A 185 11.18 25.30 5.42
N ASP A 186 11.28 26.46 4.76
CA ASP A 186 10.13 27.12 4.14
C ASP A 186 9.59 26.36 2.93
N ARG A 187 10.50 25.87 2.07
CA ARG A 187 10.10 25.16 0.86
C ARG A 187 9.72 23.71 1.15
N LEU A 188 10.39 23.07 2.11
CA LEU A 188 9.91 21.80 2.67
C LEU A 188 8.48 21.95 3.20
N ALA A 189 8.21 22.98 4.03
CA ALA A 189 6.88 23.23 4.56
C ALA A 189 5.84 23.47 3.47
N HIS A 190 6.22 24.15 2.38
CA HIS A 190 5.35 24.32 1.22
C HIS A 190 4.97 22.97 0.57
N PHE A 191 5.94 22.08 0.34
CA PHE A 191 5.66 20.77 -0.26
C PHE A 191 4.80 19.90 0.64
N VAL A 192 5.11 19.84 1.93
CA VAL A 192 4.32 19.08 2.89
C VAL A 192 2.88 19.63 3.02
N GLN A 193 2.68 20.94 2.93
CA GLN A 193 1.34 21.54 2.93
C GLN A 193 0.56 21.31 1.62
N THR A 194 1.27 21.05 0.52
CA THR A 194 0.67 20.81 -0.81
C THR A 194 0.38 19.33 -1.03
N ALA A 195 1.09 18.43 -0.33
CA ALA A 195 0.84 17.00 -0.37
C ALA A 195 -0.55 16.69 0.23
N ASP A 196 -1.33 15.87 -0.48
CA ASP A 196 -2.64 15.38 -0.02
C ASP A 196 -2.49 14.17 0.95
N PHE A 197 -1.26 13.85 1.31
CA PHE A 197 -0.86 12.73 2.14
C PHE A 197 0.12 13.17 3.23
N PRO A 198 0.14 12.46 4.38
CA PRO A 198 1.05 12.77 5.46
C PRO A 198 2.50 12.43 5.11
N VAL A 199 3.39 13.34 5.52
CA VAL A 199 4.85 13.18 5.40
C VAL A 199 5.40 12.91 6.79
N LEU A 200 6.17 11.84 6.92
CA LEU A 200 6.46 11.18 8.18
C LEU A 200 7.93 11.25 8.59
N CYS A 201 8.20 11.61 9.84
CA CYS A 201 9.52 11.48 10.47
C CYS A 201 9.41 11.56 12.00
N ALA A 202 9.67 10.45 12.70
CA ALA A 202 9.59 10.36 14.15
C ALA A 202 10.89 10.75 14.86
N ASN A 203 12.04 10.55 14.21
CA ASN A 203 13.36 10.72 14.81
C ASN A 203 14.05 12.07 14.51
N LEU A 204 13.34 13.02 13.88
CA LEU A 204 13.69 14.45 13.88
C LEU A 204 12.75 15.21 14.78
N ARG A 205 13.17 15.43 16.03
CA ARG A 205 12.33 16.05 17.05
C ARG A 205 12.52 17.57 17.06
N PRO A 206 11.45 18.37 16.96
CA PRO A 206 11.53 19.81 17.11
C PRO A 206 11.87 20.20 18.57
N VAL A 207 12.51 21.36 18.74
CA VAL A 207 12.56 22.03 20.05
C VAL A 207 11.15 22.36 20.53
N ALA A 208 10.95 22.36 21.85
CA ALA A 208 9.65 22.58 22.45
C ALA A 208 8.99 23.88 21.97
N GLY A 209 7.72 23.80 21.55
CA GLY A 209 6.94 24.92 21.04
C GLY A 209 7.08 25.18 19.54
N VAL A 210 7.95 24.46 18.83
CA VAL A 210 8.03 24.49 17.36
C VAL A 210 7.28 23.29 16.79
N LYS A 211 6.39 23.53 15.82
CA LYS A 211 5.71 22.47 15.08
C LYS A 211 6.41 22.26 13.74
N PRO A 212 7.02 21.10 13.47
CA PRO A 212 7.57 20.77 12.16
C PRO A 212 6.42 20.64 11.14
N PRO A 213 6.71 20.78 9.84
CA PRO A 213 5.68 20.59 8.82
C PRO A 213 5.23 19.13 8.69
N PHE A 214 6.04 18.17 9.14
CA PHE A 214 5.80 16.72 9.11
C PHE A 214 5.29 16.17 10.46
N THR A 215 4.83 14.92 10.47
CA THR A 215 4.31 14.21 11.67
C THR A 215 5.13 12.93 11.94
N PRO A 216 5.26 12.42 13.17
CA PRO A 216 6.01 11.18 13.42
C PRO A 216 5.40 9.94 12.75
N TYR A 217 4.07 9.86 12.74
CA TYR A 217 3.30 8.72 12.25
C TYR A 217 1.94 9.17 11.68
N THR A 218 1.24 8.23 11.06
CA THR A 218 -0.18 8.35 10.69
C THR A 218 -0.87 7.01 10.85
N PHE A 219 -2.20 7.02 10.92
CA PHE A 219 -3.01 5.82 10.77
C PHE A 219 -3.58 5.73 9.36
N VAL A 220 -3.70 4.51 8.85
CA VAL A 220 -4.34 4.20 7.55
C VAL A 220 -5.40 3.12 7.74
N GLN A 221 -6.43 3.16 6.90
CA GLN A 221 -7.47 2.12 6.87
C GLN A 221 -7.39 1.37 5.55
N ALA A 222 -7.20 0.06 5.60
CA ALA A 222 -7.20 -0.81 4.43
C ALA A 222 -8.25 -1.90 4.62
N GLY A 223 -9.45 -1.67 4.08
CA GLY A 223 -10.58 -2.57 4.28
C GLY A 223 -10.97 -2.62 5.76
N GLY A 224 -10.92 -3.81 6.37
CA GLY A 224 -11.16 -4.00 7.80
C GLY A 224 -9.99 -3.60 8.71
N LEU A 225 -8.77 -3.51 8.15
CA LEU A 225 -7.54 -3.35 8.94
C LEU A 225 -7.23 -1.89 9.27
N HIS A 226 -6.82 -1.66 10.52
CA HIS A 226 -6.31 -0.40 11.02
C HIS A 226 -4.77 -0.46 11.12
N GLY A 227 -4.08 0.27 10.26
CA GLY A 227 -2.62 0.27 10.18
C GLY A 227 -1.98 1.49 10.84
N LEU A 228 -0.90 1.29 11.58
CA LEU A 228 -0.01 2.34 12.09
C LEU A 228 1.21 2.46 11.17
N VAL A 229 1.43 3.66 10.61
CA VAL A 229 2.55 3.96 9.70
C VAL A 229 3.49 4.96 10.34
N ILE A 230 4.77 4.61 10.50
CA ILE A 230 5.76 5.41 11.25
C ILE A 230 6.91 5.78 10.32
N GLY A 231 7.30 7.06 10.32
CA GLY A 231 8.41 7.55 9.51
C GLY A 231 9.74 7.55 10.27
N LEU A 232 10.83 7.15 9.62
CA LEU A 232 12.21 7.27 10.15
C LEU A 232 13.14 7.82 9.08
N ILE A 233 14.22 8.48 9.50
CA ILE A 233 15.25 9.03 8.63
C ILE A 233 16.66 8.69 9.13
N THR A 234 17.60 8.54 8.21
CA THR A 234 19.04 8.41 8.47
C THR A 234 19.65 9.67 9.11
N ASP A 235 20.78 9.52 9.81
CA ASP A 235 21.63 10.65 10.24
C ASP A 235 22.62 11.09 9.15
N GLU A 236 22.73 10.30 8.07
CA GLU A 236 23.63 10.55 6.95
C GLU A 236 23.17 11.77 6.13
N ASP A 237 24.13 12.64 5.80
CA ASP A 237 23.96 13.82 4.93
C ASP A 237 22.81 14.77 5.30
N LEU A 238 22.41 14.86 6.57
CA LEU A 238 21.38 15.81 6.99
C LEU A 238 21.89 17.28 7.02
N PRO A 239 21.11 18.24 6.50
CA PRO A 239 21.48 19.66 6.47
C PRO A 239 21.20 20.36 7.82
N TYR A 240 21.84 19.91 8.91
CA TYR A 240 21.54 20.37 10.27
C TYR A 240 21.57 21.90 10.46
N LEU A 241 22.41 22.61 9.71
CA LEU A 241 22.52 24.07 9.78
C LEU A 241 21.24 24.80 9.32
N ASP A 242 20.47 24.19 8.43
CA ASP A 242 19.21 24.76 7.93
C ASP A 242 18.05 24.52 8.91
N TYR A 243 18.23 23.56 9.83
CA TYR A 243 17.22 23.14 10.82
C TYR A 243 17.78 23.15 12.25
N PRO A 244 18.25 24.31 12.77
CA PRO A 244 18.83 24.40 14.11
C PRO A 244 17.83 24.11 15.24
N TRP A 245 16.54 24.01 14.89
CA TRP A 245 15.42 23.70 15.77
C TRP A 245 15.01 22.23 15.73
N LEU A 246 15.69 21.37 14.96
CA LEU A 246 15.50 19.92 14.97
C LEU A 246 16.65 19.23 15.71
N THR A 247 16.32 18.16 16.42
CA THR A 247 17.28 17.26 17.07
C THR A 247 17.08 15.85 16.54
N TYR A 248 18.17 15.23 16.08
CA TYR A 248 18.17 13.83 15.68
C TYR A 248 18.14 12.90 16.89
N LEU A 249 17.28 11.90 16.86
CA LEU A 249 17.18 10.84 17.86
C LEU A 249 17.62 9.51 17.25
N ASP A 250 18.10 8.57 18.08
CA ASP A 250 18.31 7.19 17.63
C ASP A 250 16.99 6.65 17.03
N PRO A 251 16.98 6.17 15.78
CA PRO A 251 15.75 5.75 15.12
C PRO A 251 15.02 4.63 15.85
N ALA A 252 15.75 3.72 16.51
CA ALA A 252 15.12 2.62 17.26
C ALA A 252 14.46 3.13 18.55
N GLU A 253 15.08 4.08 19.26
CA GLU A 253 14.46 4.75 20.42
C GLU A 253 13.20 5.53 20.02
N ALA A 254 13.26 6.29 18.92
CA ALA A 254 12.11 7.04 18.43
C ALA A 254 10.96 6.12 17.99
N LEU A 255 11.29 5.03 17.30
CA LEU A 255 10.31 4.03 16.89
C LEU A 255 9.64 3.37 18.10
N ALA A 256 10.43 2.91 19.08
CA ALA A 256 9.90 2.28 20.29
C ALA A 256 8.98 3.24 21.05
N ALA A 257 9.34 4.52 21.15
CA ALA A 257 8.51 5.53 21.80
C ALA A 257 7.14 5.69 21.12
N VAL A 258 7.08 5.70 19.78
CA VAL A 258 5.81 5.78 19.05
C VAL A 258 4.97 4.52 19.23
N LEU A 259 5.58 3.33 19.20
CA LEU A 259 4.88 2.06 19.40
C LEU A 259 4.26 1.98 20.82
N ASP A 260 4.99 2.47 21.82
CA ASP A 260 4.53 2.54 23.20
C ASP A 260 3.41 3.59 23.38
N GLU A 261 3.57 4.79 22.80
CA GLU A 261 2.60 5.89 22.94
C GLU A 261 1.25 5.59 22.28
N GLU A 262 1.28 5.00 21.08
CA GLU A 262 0.07 4.72 20.29
C GLU A 262 -0.55 3.37 20.60
N GLU A 263 -0.03 2.65 21.61
CA GLU A 263 -0.44 1.30 21.97
C GLU A 263 -0.51 0.40 20.73
N ALA A 264 0.62 0.22 20.03
CA ALA A 264 0.69 -0.47 18.74
C ALA A 264 0.02 -1.86 18.71
N ASP A 265 -0.14 -2.53 19.85
CA ASP A 265 -0.93 -3.76 20.02
C ASP A 265 -2.42 -3.60 19.61
N LYS A 266 -2.89 -2.37 19.40
CA LYS A 266 -4.23 -2.04 18.88
C LYS A 266 -4.27 -1.86 17.36
N ALA A 267 -3.12 -1.82 16.69
CA ALA A 267 -3.05 -1.80 15.24
C ALA A 267 -3.00 -3.23 14.69
N ASP A 268 -3.73 -3.48 13.60
CA ASP A 268 -3.69 -4.78 12.92
C ASP A 268 -2.47 -4.92 12.00
N LEU A 269 -1.75 -3.81 11.77
CA LEU A 269 -0.59 -3.74 10.89
C LEU A 269 0.32 -2.58 11.30
N VAL A 270 1.60 -2.86 11.56
CA VAL A 270 2.62 -1.84 11.82
C VAL A 270 3.58 -1.76 10.64
N VAL A 271 3.55 -0.62 9.94
CA VAL A 271 4.43 -0.30 8.81
C VAL A 271 5.42 0.78 9.19
N VAL A 272 6.71 0.53 8.99
CA VAL A 272 7.75 1.54 9.10
C VAL A 272 8.16 1.98 7.70
N LEU A 273 8.10 3.29 7.43
CA LEU A 273 8.69 3.94 6.26
C LEU A 273 10.00 4.57 6.71
N GLY A 274 11.13 3.96 6.39
CA GLY A 274 12.44 4.42 6.85
C GLY A 274 13.35 4.85 5.71
N HIS A 275 13.72 6.13 5.65
CA HIS A 275 14.79 6.56 4.76
C HIS A 275 16.17 6.23 5.33
N LEU A 276 16.48 4.93 5.37
CA LEU A 276 17.62 4.32 6.05
C LEU A 276 18.22 3.21 5.18
N PRO A 277 19.55 2.98 5.20
CA PRO A 277 20.12 1.80 4.55
C PRO A 277 19.48 0.50 5.05
N VAL A 278 19.36 -0.53 4.19
CA VAL A 278 18.84 -1.86 4.58
C VAL A 278 19.54 -2.41 5.81
N ALA A 279 20.86 -2.22 5.92
CA ALA A 279 21.63 -2.65 7.07
C ALA A 279 21.20 -1.97 8.39
N ALA A 280 20.80 -0.70 8.35
CA ALA A 280 20.27 0.03 9.50
C ALA A 280 18.86 -0.45 9.85
N ALA A 281 17.98 -0.63 8.85
CA ALA A 281 16.65 -1.19 9.04
C ALA A 281 16.70 -2.57 9.75
N LYS A 282 17.64 -3.45 9.33
CA LYS A 282 17.88 -4.74 10.02
C LYS A 282 18.22 -4.57 11.49
N ARG A 283 19.13 -3.64 11.83
CA ARG A 283 19.54 -3.40 13.22
C ARG A 283 18.39 -2.84 14.07
N ILE A 284 17.56 -1.97 13.50
CA ILE A 284 16.40 -1.42 14.19
C ILE A 284 15.37 -2.51 14.46
N ALA A 285 15.01 -3.32 13.45
CA ALA A 285 14.07 -4.42 13.61
C ALA A 285 14.55 -5.51 14.59
N GLN A 286 15.87 -5.67 14.76
CA GLN A 286 16.43 -6.55 15.79
C GLN A 286 16.27 -6.00 17.22
N ARG A 287 16.26 -4.66 17.37
CA ARG A 287 16.16 -3.97 18.66
C ARG A 287 14.71 -3.70 19.07
N VAL A 288 13.81 -3.51 18.10
CA VAL A 288 12.42 -3.10 18.33
C VAL A 288 11.47 -4.13 17.70
N PRO A 289 10.84 -5.00 18.52
CA PRO A 289 9.81 -5.93 18.02
C PRO A 289 8.50 -5.18 17.72
N GLY A 290 7.53 -5.89 17.11
CA GLY A 290 6.21 -5.32 16.81
C GLY A 290 6.10 -4.63 15.44
N ILE A 291 7.10 -4.80 14.57
CA ILE A 291 7.07 -4.29 13.19
C ILE A 291 6.69 -5.44 12.25
N ASP A 292 5.65 -5.24 11.43
CA ASP A 292 5.28 -6.21 10.39
C ASP A 292 6.06 -5.97 9.11
N VAL A 293 6.06 -4.71 8.65
CA VAL A 293 6.67 -4.30 7.38
C VAL A 293 7.60 -3.12 7.61
N PHE A 294 8.80 -3.19 7.05
CA PHE A 294 9.75 -2.09 7.02
C PHE A 294 10.11 -1.80 5.56
N LEU A 295 9.51 -0.74 5.01
CA LEU A 295 9.84 -0.22 3.70
C LEU A 295 10.97 0.79 3.86
N THR A 296 12.08 0.61 3.15
CA THR A 296 13.30 1.38 3.38
C THR A 296 13.85 2.03 2.11
N GLY A 297 14.72 3.03 2.25
CA GLY A 297 15.32 3.79 1.14
C GLY A 297 16.83 4.05 1.31
N HIS A 298 17.32 5.18 0.80
CA HIS A 298 18.68 5.73 1.00
C HIS A 298 19.83 4.97 0.34
N SER A 299 19.98 3.67 0.58
CA SER A 299 21.12 2.89 0.06
C SER A 299 21.00 2.47 -1.41
N HIS A 300 19.85 2.77 -2.03
CA HIS A 300 19.49 2.39 -3.41
C HIS A 300 19.59 0.88 -3.68
N GLU A 301 19.49 0.06 -2.62
CA GLU A 301 19.58 -1.39 -2.72
C GLU A 301 18.28 -1.96 -3.29
N LEU A 302 18.40 -3.03 -4.09
CA LEU A 302 17.24 -3.82 -4.49
C LEU A 302 17.17 -5.08 -3.62
N THR A 303 16.11 -5.23 -2.83
CA THR A 303 15.87 -6.46 -2.07
C THR A 303 15.14 -7.48 -2.95
N GLU A 304 15.83 -8.04 -3.97
CA GLU A 304 15.25 -9.04 -4.87
C GLU A 304 14.63 -10.22 -4.10
N THR A 305 15.32 -10.63 -3.04
CA THR A 305 14.78 -11.50 -2.00
C THR A 305 14.45 -10.66 -0.78
N PRO A 306 13.22 -10.73 -0.23
CA PRO A 306 12.87 -10.05 1.00
C PRO A 306 13.83 -10.38 2.13
N VAL A 307 14.23 -9.34 2.88
CA VAL A 307 15.05 -9.50 4.07
C VAL A 307 14.11 -9.72 5.25
N HIS A 308 14.38 -10.74 6.07
CA HIS A 308 13.59 -11.02 7.27
C HIS A 308 14.39 -10.82 8.55
N VAL A 309 13.75 -10.20 9.55
CA VAL A 309 14.21 -10.15 10.94
C VAL A 309 13.04 -10.57 11.81
N GLY A 310 13.08 -11.80 12.33
CA GLY A 310 11.91 -12.37 13.02
C GLY A 310 10.71 -12.42 12.06
N LYS A 311 9.61 -11.78 12.45
CA LYS A 311 8.40 -11.64 11.61
C LYS A 311 8.46 -10.44 10.66
N THR A 312 9.33 -9.46 10.92
CA THR A 312 9.44 -8.25 10.11
C THR A 312 9.99 -8.55 8.73
N VAL A 313 9.31 -8.08 7.69
CA VAL A 313 9.80 -8.08 6.31
C VAL A 313 10.37 -6.70 5.96
N ILE A 314 11.60 -6.67 5.44
CA ILE A 314 12.33 -5.46 5.08
C ILE A 314 12.53 -5.42 3.56
N LEU A 315 12.11 -4.32 2.93
CA LEU A 315 12.03 -4.21 1.47
C LEU A 315 12.53 -2.85 0.96
N GLN A 316 13.13 -2.86 -0.24
CA GLN A 316 13.55 -1.67 -0.98
C GLN A 316 13.52 -1.94 -2.49
N THR A 317 13.20 -0.91 -3.28
CA THR A 317 12.94 -1.03 -4.74
C THR A 317 14.13 -0.68 -5.65
N GLY A 318 15.31 -0.40 -5.07
CA GLY A 318 16.40 0.26 -5.79
C GLY A 318 16.23 1.78 -5.71
N ALA A 319 16.19 2.47 -6.84
CA ALA A 319 16.02 3.93 -6.90
C ALA A 319 15.48 4.42 -8.25
N PHE A 320 15.30 5.73 -8.36
CA PHE A 320 15.03 6.48 -9.59
C PHE A 320 13.73 6.11 -10.30
N GLY A 321 12.73 5.64 -9.55
CA GLY A 321 11.44 5.22 -10.12
C GLY A 321 11.55 4.10 -11.15
N GLN A 322 12.63 3.31 -11.12
CA GLN A 322 12.85 2.22 -12.08
C GLN A 322 11.99 0.99 -11.80
N ARG A 323 11.44 0.89 -10.58
CA ARG A 323 10.62 -0.23 -10.14
C ARG A 323 9.51 0.27 -9.23
N LEU A 324 8.37 -0.40 -9.32
CA LEU A 324 7.33 -0.40 -8.31
C LEU A 324 7.46 -1.68 -7.49
N GLY A 325 7.53 -1.56 -6.16
CA GLY A 325 7.43 -2.71 -5.26
C GLY A 325 5.97 -3.08 -5.01
N ILE A 326 5.68 -4.39 -4.96
CA ILE A 326 4.34 -4.93 -4.70
C ILE A 326 4.46 -5.98 -3.59
N LEU A 327 3.96 -5.64 -2.40
CA LEU A 327 3.89 -6.54 -1.27
C LEU A 327 2.43 -6.96 -1.04
N THR A 328 2.12 -8.24 -1.22
CA THR A 328 0.82 -8.81 -0.86
C THR A 328 0.91 -9.46 0.51
N LEU A 329 0.10 -8.99 1.46
CA LEU A 329 -0.03 -9.53 2.80
C LEU A 329 -1.34 -10.32 2.93
N THR A 330 -1.30 -11.39 3.72
CA THR A 330 -2.50 -12.07 4.22
C THR A 330 -2.52 -11.91 5.74
N VAL A 331 -3.53 -11.21 6.23
CA VAL A 331 -3.74 -10.92 7.66
C VAL A 331 -4.91 -11.76 8.15
N ASP A 332 -4.72 -12.55 9.20
CA ASP A 332 -5.80 -13.37 9.73
C ASP A 332 -6.79 -12.56 10.59
N SER A 333 -7.85 -13.23 11.08
CA SER A 333 -8.88 -12.57 11.89
C SER A 333 -8.40 -12.09 13.26
N SER A 334 -7.18 -12.43 13.67
CA SER A 334 -6.55 -11.93 14.90
C SER A 334 -5.65 -10.72 14.68
N GLY A 335 -5.53 -10.25 13.43
CA GLY A 335 -4.62 -9.18 13.05
C GLY A 335 -3.19 -9.66 12.77
N GLU A 336 -2.92 -10.97 12.74
CA GLU A 336 -1.57 -11.47 12.50
C GLU A 336 -1.28 -11.59 10.99
N VAL A 337 -0.13 -11.04 10.56
CA VAL A 337 0.39 -11.27 9.21
C VAL A 337 0.88 -12.71 9.07
N THR A 338 0.09 -13.54 8.39
CA THR A 338 0.38 -14.97 8.20
C THR A 338 1.19 -15.26 6.93
N LYS A 339 1.18 -14.34 5.97
CA LYS A 339 1.90 -14.48 4.70
C LYS A 339 2.28 -13.11 4.13
N ALA A 340 3.50 -13.01 3.61
CA ALA A 340 4.01 -11.85 2.88
C ALA A 340 4.66 -12.31 1.57
N VAL A 341 4.20 -11.80 0.43
CA VAL A 341 4.76 -12.11 -0.89
C VAL A 341 5.13 -10.80 -1.57
N ASN A 342 6.42 -10.62 -1.86
CA ASN A 342 6.91 -9.45 -2.57
C ASN A 342 7.22 -9.77 -4.04
N SER A 343 6.92 -8.82 -4.91
CA SER A 343 7.37 -8.79 -6.30
C SER A 343 7.71 -7.36 -6.72
N PHE A 344 8.28 -7.21 -7.91
CA PHE A 344 8.59 -5.90 -8.48
C PHE A 344 8.07 -5.81 -9.90
N ARG A 345 7.61 -4.62 -10.27
CA ARG A 345 7.32 -4.26 -11.66
C ARG A 345 8.36 -3.26 -12.16
N THR A 346 9.14 -3.68 -13.15
CA THR A 346 10.12 -2.78 -13.81
C THR A 346 9.38 -1.73 -14.63
N ILE A 347 9.82 -0.48 -14.49
CA ILE A 347 9.29 0.66 -15.22
C ILE A 347 10.18 0.89 -16.43
N GLU A 348 9.63 0.63 -17.61
CA GLU A 348 10.30 1.00 -18.84
C GLU A 348 10.39 2.52 -18.92
N LYS A 349 11.57 3.00 -19.32
CA LYS A 349 11.78 4.43 -19.50
C LYS A 349 10.80 4.93 -20.55
N THR A 350 9.86 5.78 -20.14
CA THR A 350 9.02 6.46 -21.10
C THR A 350 9.95 7.34 -21.94
N PRO A 351 9.98 7.21 -23.28
CA PRO A 351 10.77 8.10 -24.10
C PRO A 351 10.35 9.53 -23.78
N VAL A 352 11.27 10.32 -23.24
CA VAL A 352 11.01 11.73 -22.98
C VAL A 352 10.72 12.35 -24.34
N ALA A 353 9.45 12.59 -24.65
CA ALA A 353 9.11 13.57 -25.67
C ALA A 353 9.70 14.87 -25.16
N THR A 354 10.85 15.27 -25.71
CA THR A 354 11.68 16.41 -25.29
C THR A 354 10.79 17.50 -24.70
N ASP A 355 10.71 17.55 -23.37
CA ASP A 355 9.70 18.37 -22.72
C ASP A 355 9.95 19.83 -23.11
N ARG A 356 8.88 20.62 -23.21
CA ARG A 356 8.97 22.05 -23.53
C ARG A 356 9.93 22.78 -22.59
N GLY A 357 10.18 22.25 -21.39
CA GLY A 357 11.20 22.73 -20.46
C GLY A 357 12.63 22.69 -21.01
N TYR A 358 13.07 21.59 -21.61
CA TYR A 358 14.41 21.48 -22.21
C TYR A 358 14.56 22.41 -23.42
N ILE A 359 13.50 22.54 -24.22
CA ILE A 359 13.46 23.48 -25.35
C ILE A 359 13.51 24.93 -24.84
N ARG A 360 12.75 25.27 -23.80
CA ARG A 360 12.79 26.59 -23.15
C ARG A 360 14.16 26.89 -22.56
N LEU A 361 14.83 25.91 -21.95
CA LEU A 361 16.17 26.08 -21.41
C LEU A 361 17.20 26.26 -22.52
N GLY A 362 17.09 25.52 -23.62
CA GLY A 362 17.90 25.72 -24.83
C GLY A 362 17.69 27.11 -25.42
N ILE A 363 16.44 27.61 -25.44
CA ILE A 363 16.12 28.97 -25.87
C ILE A 363 16.72 30.00 -24.91
N ILE A 364 16.55 29.85 -23.60
CA ILE A 364 17.09 30.79 -22.59
C ILE A 364 18.61 30.79 -22.63
N GLY A 365 19.25 29.62 -22.65
CA GLY A 365 20.70 29.47 -22.80
C GLY A 365 21.22 30.08 -24.10
N GLY A 366 20.53 29.84 -25.22
CA GLY A 366 20.86 30.43 -26.52
C GLY A 366 20.71 31.95 -26.52
N LEU A 367 19.62 32.49 -25.94
CA LEU A 367 19.39 33.93 -25.81
C LEU A 367 20.43 34.59 -24.90
N THR A 368 20.81 33.94 -23.81
CA THR A 368 21.82 34.45 -22.86
C THR A 368 23.20 34.47 -23.51
N LEU A 369 23.55 33.42 -24.25
CA LEU A 369 24.80 33.36 -25.01
C LEU A 369 24.83 34.41 -26.12
N ALA A 370 23.72 34.60 -26.85
CA ALA A 370 23.61 35.64 -27.87
C ALA A 370 23.73 37.04 -27.28
N LEU A 371 23.14 37.28 -26.10
CA LEU A 371 23.26 38.55 -25.39
C LEU A 371 24.70 38.82 -24.93
N LEU A 372 25.38 37.79 -24.42
CA LEU A 372 26.79 37.87 -24.03
C LEU A 372 27.70 38.14 -25.23
N LEU A 373 27.46 37.48 -26.37
CA LEU A 373 28.20 37.69 -27.63
C LEU A 373 27.92 39.05 -28.30
N LEU A 374 26.87 39.78 -27.89
CA LEU A 374 26.61 41.15 -28.34
C LEU A 374 27.24 42.20 -27.43
N LEU A 375 27.64 41.82 -26.22
CA LEU A 375 28.27 42.69 -25.21
C LEU A 375 29.81 42.65 -25.26
N PHE A 376 30.39 41.72 -26.02
CA PHE A 376 31.81 41.58 -26.33
C PHE A 376 32.00 41.62 -27.85
#